data_AF-A0A2V2U8I0-F1
#
_entry.id   AF-A0A2V2U8I0-F1
#
_cell.length_a   1.000
_cell.length_b   1.000
_cell.length_c   1.000
_cell.angle_alpha   90.00
_cell.angle_beta   90.00
_cell.angle_gamma   90.00
#
_symmetry.space_group_name_H-M   'P 1'
#
loop_
_entity.id
_entity.type
_entity.pdbx_description
1 polymer ?
#
loop_
_entity_poly.entity_id
_entity_poly.type
_entity_poly.pdbx_seq_one_letter_code
_entity_poly.pdbx_strand_id
1 'polypeptide(L)'
;MVCKGICVRHKALKPVGIGRYSTGQKRCQICEIFLKWDGLWCPCCGYKLRTRPRNLKFKNRLQAKEIDKAKISSVNDQSPIQALQKHIAHKNNR
;
A
#
# COMPACT_ATOMS: atom_id res chain seq x y z
N MET A 1 -11.73 19.50 -14.94
CA MET A 1 -10.50 19.65 -15.76
C MET A 1 -10.39 18.43 -16.67
N VAL A 2 -10.02 18.61 -17.93
CA VAL A 2 -9.91 17.53 -18.94
C VAL A 2 -8.58 16.78 -18.82
N CYS A 3 -8.52 15.57 -19.38
CA CYS A 3 -7.27 14.81 -19.46
C CYS A 3 -6.31 15.45 -20.47
N LYS A 4 -5.08 15.75 -20.04
CA LYS A 4 -3.97 16.28 -20.85
C LYS A 4 -3.01 15.20 -21.39
N GLY A 5 -3.31 13.92 -21.19
CA GLY A 5 -2.48 12.79 -21.66
C GLY A 5 -1.18 12.52 -20.88
N ILE A 6 -0.66 13.47 -20.09
CA ILE A 6 0.65 13.29 -19.40
C ILE A 6 0.66 12.17 -18.35
N CYS A 7 -0.51 11.74 -17.86
CA CYS A 7 -0.63 10.66 -16.89
C CYS A 7 -0.19 9.29 -17.43
N VAL A 8 -0.09 9.13 -18.76
CA VAL A 8 0.38 7.88 -19.40
C VAL A 8 1.80 7.50 -18.94
N ARG A 9 2.66 8.49 -18.65
CA ARG A 9 4.02 8.26 -18.12
C ARG A 9 4.03 7.58 -16.75
N HIS A 10 2.94 7.74 -16.00
CA HIS A 10 2.78 7.14 -14.66
C HIS A 10 1.86 5.92 -14.67
N LYS A 11 1.49 5.40 -15.85
CA LYS A 11 0.55 4.28 -15.98
C LYS A 11 1.07 3.05 -15.25
N ALA A 12 0.25 2.50 -14.37
CA ALA A 12 0.58 1.31 -13.62
C ALA A 12 0.27 0.04 -14.41
N LEU A 13 1.19 -0.93 -14.37
CA LEU A 13 1.01 -2.24 -14.96
C LEU A 13 -0.08 -3.03 -14.23
N LYS A 14 -0.72 -3.98 -14.92
CA LYS A 14 -1.71 -4.87 -14.29
C LYS A 14 -0.96 -5.87 -13.40
N PRO A 15 -1.19 -5.88 -12.08
CA PRO A 15 -0.63 -6.92 -11.23
C PRO A 15 -1.29 -8.27 -11.55
N VAL A 16 -0.51 -9.34 -11.50
CA VAL A 16 -0.98 -10.72 -11.69
C VAL A 16 -1.45 -11.27 -10.35
N GLY A 17 -2.61 -11.93 -10.31
CA GLY A 17 -3.15 -12.60 -9.11
C GLY A 17 -3.61 -11.69 -7.95
N ILE A 18 -3.24 -10.40 -7.94
CA ILE A 18 -3.51 -9.46 -6.84
C ILE A 18 -4.37 -8.28 -7.33
N GLY A 19 -5.19 -7.72 -6.44
CA GLY A 19 -5.98 -6.52 -6.73
C GLY A 19 -5.12 -5.27 -6.90
N ARG A 20 -5.48 -4.40 -7.85
CA ARG A 20 -4.75 -3.12 -8.10
C ARG A 20 -4.67 -2.23 -6.86
N TYR A 21 -5.78 -2.06 -6.15
CA TYR A 21 -5.85 -1.21 -4.95
C TYR A 21 -5.01 -1.76 -3.79
N SER A 22 -4.92 -3.10 -3.63
CA SER A 22 -4.05 -3.71 -2.62
C SER A 22 -2.56 -3.50 -2.89
N THR A 23 -2.19 -3.28 -4.15
CA THR A 23 -0.81 -2.92 -4.53
C THR A 23 -0.53 -1.41 -4.46
N GLY A 24 -1.47 -0.61 -3.94
CA GLY A 24 -1.34 0.85 -3.84
C GLY A 24 -1.54 1.60 -5.15
N GLN A 25 -1.93 0.92 -6.24
CA GLN A 25 -2.25 1.59 -7.50
C GLN A 25 -3.52 2.43 -7.34
N LYS A 26 -3.46 3.67 -7.81
CA LYS A 26 -4.58 4.62 -7.71
C LYS A 26 -5.25 4.78 -9.07
N ARG A 27 -6.57 5.01 -9.12
CA ARG A 27 -7.28 5.24 -10.38
C ARG A 27 -7.69 6.70 -10.51
N CYS A 28 -7.35 7.34 -11.63
CA CYS A 28 -7.96 8.59 -11.99
C CYS A 28 -9.34 8.33 -12.62
N GLN A 29 -10.36 9.08 -12.21
CA GLN A 29 -11.71 8.92 -12.73
C GLN A 29 -11.92 9.63 -14.07
N ILE A 30 -11.18 10.72 -14.31
CA ILE A 30 -11.25 11.50 -15.55
C ILE A 30 -10.36 10.89 -16.64
N CYS A 31 -9.11 10.56 -16.31
CA CYS A 31 -8.18 9.95 -17.25
C CYS A 31 -8.40 8.43 -17.43
N GLU A 32 -9.27 7.84 -16.60
CA GLU A 32 -9.62 6.41 -16.58
C GLU A 32 -8.50 5.39 -16.41
N ILE A 33 -7.26 5.82 -16.22
CA ILE A 33 -6.10 4.94 -16.02
C ILE A 33 -5.77 4.71 -14.54
N PHE A 34 -5.06 3.61 -14.30
CA PHE A 34 -4.37 3.35 -13.03
C PHE A 34 -2.96 3.92 -13.08
N LEU A 35 -2.52 4.54 -11.99
CA LEU A 35 -1.21 5.17 -11.87
C LEU A 35 -0.49 4.69 -10.61
N LYS A 36 0.84 4.63 -10.69
CA LYS A 36 1.72 4.55 -9.53
C LYS A 36 2.18 5.98 -9.24
N TRP A 37 1.54 6.61 -8.24
CA TRP A 37 1.74 8.02 -7.93
C TRP A 37 1.57 8.23 -6.43
N ASP A 38 2.49 8.98 -5.82
CA ASP A 38 2.50 9.18 -4.36
C ASP A 38 1.47 10.23 -3.92
N GLY A 39 1.20 11.23 -4.77
CA GLY A 39 0.20 12.27 -4.50
C GLY A 39 -1.26 11.78 -4.46
N LEU A 40 -2.13 12.62 -3.89
CA LEU A 40 -3.58 12.38 -3.82
C LEU A 40 -4.30 12.81 -5.10
N TRP A 41 -3.69 13.69 -5.89
CA TRP A 41 -4.29 14.32 -7.06
C TRP A 41 -3.61 13.82 -8.33
N CYS A 42 -4.39 13.66 -9.41
CA CYS A 42 -3.87 13.23 -10.70
C CYS A 42 -2.95 14.30 -11.27
N PRO A 43 -1.70 13.98 -11.66
CA PRO A 43 -0.78 14.97 -12.23
C PRO A 43 -1.27 15.54 -13.58
N CYS A 44 -2.20 14.86 -14.24
CA CYS A 44 -2.70 15.21 -15.57
C CYS A 44 -3.93 16.12 -15.55
N CYS A 45 -4.99 15.71 -14.84
CA CYS A 45 -6.28 16.42 -14.83
C CYS A 45 -6.60 17.06 -13.47
N GLY A 46 -5.70 16.97 -12.49
CA GLY A 46 -5.94 17.51 -11.14
C GLY A 46 -7.08 16.85 -10.37
N TYR A 47 -7.70 15.77 -10.87
CA TYR A 47 -8.80 15.10 -10.16
C TYR A 47 -8.27 14.19 -9.04
N LYS A 48 -8.97 14.11 -7.91
CA LYS A 48 -8.59 13.29 -6.76
C LYS A 48 -8.56 11.80 -7.16
N LEU A 49 -7.44 11.15 -6.87
CA LEU A 49 -7.23 9.76 -7.22
C LEU A 49 -8.00 8.83 -6.28
N ARG A 50 -8.61 7.79 -6.84
CA ARG A 50 -9.31 6.77 -6.07
C ARG A 50 -8.30 5.74 -5.56
N THR A 51 -8.29 5.51 -4.26
CA THR A 51 -7.48 4.49 -3.57
C THR A 51 -8.29 3.24 -3.20
N ARG A 52 -9.63 3.31 -3.27
CA ARG A 52 -10.52 2.20 -2.94
C ARG A 52 -11.45 1.85 -4.11
N PRO A 53 -11.84 0.58 -4.27
CA PRO A 53 -12.85 0.16 -5.23
C PRO A 53 -14.23 0.73 -4.88
N ARG A 54 -15.09 0.90 -5.89
CA ARG A 54 -16.46 1.41 -5.70
C ARG A 54 -17.40 0.36 -5.08
N ASN A 55 -17.29 -0.88 -5.54
CA ASN A 55 -18.18 -1.96 -5.13
C ASN A 55 -17.85 -2.42 -3.70
N LEU A 56 -18.88 -2.47 -2.86
CA LEU A 56 -18.80 -2.79 -1.43
C LEU A 56 -18.12 -4.15 -1.18
N LYS A 57 -18.45 -5.19 -1.96
CA LYS A 57 -17.84 -6.52 -1.85
C LYS A 57 -16.32 -6.48 -2.00
N PHE A 58 -15.80 -5.63 -2.89
CA PHE A 58 -14.36 -5.48 -3.08
C PHE A 58 -13.73 -4.54 -2.05
N LYS A 59 -14.49 -3.55 -1.56
CA LYS A 59 -14.04 -2.66 -0.48
C LYS A 59 -13.82 -3.44 0.82
N ASN A 60 -14.77 -4.31 1.19
CA ASN A 60 -14.67 -5.16 2.38
C ASN A 60 -13.50 -6.12 2.27
N ARG A 61 -13.31 -6.76 1.10
CA ARG A 61 -12.14 -7.62 0.84
C ARG A 61 -10.81 -6.89 0.93
N LEU A 62 -10.74 -5.63 0.49
CA LEU A 62 -9.54 -4.81 0.64
C LEU A 62 -9.27 -4.48 2.11
N GLN A 63 -10.31 -4.12 2.87
CA GLN A 63 -10.19 -3.76 4.28
C GLN A 63 -9.76 -4.94 5.16
N ALA A 64 -10.31 -6.14 4.93
CA ALA A 64 -9.87 -7.36 5.62
C ALA A 64 -8.36 -7.59 5.43
N LYS A 65 -7.88 -7.49 4.18
CA LYS A 65 -6.44 -7.62 3.87
C LYS A 65 -5.57 -6.55 4.53
N GLU A 66 -6.06 -5.32 4.66
CA GLU A 66 -5.35 -4.24 5.35
C GLU A 66 -5.25 -4.51 6.86
N ILE A 67 -6.31 -5.04 7.48
CA ILE A 67 -6.31 -5.46 8.89
C ILE A 67 -5.35 -6.62 9.11
N ASP A 68 -5.38 -7.65 8.25
CA ASP A 68 -4.48 -8.79 8.34
C ASP A 68 -3.01 -8.35 8.22
N LYS A 69 -2.72 -7.45 7.27
CA LYS A 69 -1.38 -6.86 7.11
C LYS A 69 -0.94 -6.07 8.35
N ALA A 70 -1.84 -5.32 8.97
CA ALA A 70 -1.55 -4.57 10.18
C ALA A 70 -1.25 -5.48 11.38
N LYS A 71 -2.00 -6.58 11.55
CA LYS A 71 -1.74 -7.58 12.60
C LYS A 71 -0.36 -8.24 12.44
N ILE A 72 0.01 -8.58 11.20
CA ILE A 72 1.32 -9.18 10.91
C ILE A 72 2.46 -8.22 11.26
N SER A 73 2.34 -6.92 10.94
CA SER A 73 3.36 -5.94 11.35
C SER A 73 3.52 -5.85 12.87
N SER A 74 2.42 -5.98 13.63
CA SER A 74 2.47 -5.94 15.10
C SER A 74 3.22 -7.11 15.74
N VAL A 75 3.28 -8.28 15.07
CA VAL A 75 3.92 -9.49 15.61
C VAL A 75 5.44 -9.49 15.38
N ASN A 76 5.91 -8.86 14.30
CA ASN A 76 7.34 -8.84 13.95
C ASN A 76 8.18 -7.89 14.82
N ASP A 77 7.55 -6.96 15.56
CA ASP A 77 8.25 -6.06 16.48
C ASP A 77 8.63 -6.73 17.81
N GLN A 78 8.15 -7.95 18.09
CA GLN A 78 8.61 -8.79 19.21
C GLN A 78 9.48 -9.97 18.73
N SER A 79 10.61 -9.70 18.08
CA SER A 79 11.62 -10.76 17.88
C SER A 79 12.23 -11.18 19.26
N PRO A 80 12.15 -12.45 19.69
CA PRO A 80 12.66 -12.91 21.00
C PRO A 80 14.20 -12.91 21.14
N ILE A 81 14.94 -12.60 20.07
CA ILE A 81 16.40 -12.77 20.01
C ILE A 81 17.14 -11.76 20.92
N GLN A 82 16.53 -10.62 21.24
CA GLN A 82 17.14 -9.61 22.12
C GLN A 82 17.20 -10.04 23.61
N ALA A 83 16.49 -11.11 24.00
CA ALA A 83 16.51 -11.60 25.38
C ALA A 83 17.76 -12.44 25.71
N LEU A 84 18.44 -13.03 24.71
CA LEU A 84 19.58 -13.92 24.96
C LEU A 84 20.93 -13.17 25.10
N GLN A 85 21.06 -11.98 24.49
CA GLN A 85 22.28 -11.17 24.59
C GLN A 85 22.49 -10.56 25.98
N LYS A 86 21.42 -10.37 26.78
CA LYS A 86 21.51 -9.80 28.13
C LYS A 86 22.06 -10.77 29.18
N HIS A 87 21.97 -12.09 28.95
CA HIS A 87 22.53 -13.08 29.87
C HIS A 87 24.05 -13.27 29.71
N ILE A 88 24.60 -13.00 28.53
CA ILE A 88 26.05 -13.14 28.28
C ILE A 88 26.83 -11.95 28.88
N ALA A 89 26.24 -10.76 28.87
CA ALA A 89 26.88 -9.54 29.40
C ALA A 89 27.10 -9.55 30.93
N HIS A 90 26.30 -10.31 31.70
CA HIS A 90 26.44 -10.39 33.15
C HIS A 90 27.50 -11.40 33.63
N LYS A 91 28.04 -12.26 32.75
CA LYS A 91 29.00 -13.30 33.14
C LYS A 91 30.47 -12.92 32.95
N ASN A 92 30.74 -11.81 32.25
CA ASN A 92 32.10 -11.32 31.99
C ASN A 92 32.57 -10.24 32.98
N ASN A 93 31.87 -10.08 34.11
CA ASN A 93 32.29 -9.21 35.21
C ASN A 93 32.28 -9.95 36.55
N ARG A 94 32.78 -11.19 36.53
CA ARG A 94 33.22 -11.94 37.72
C ARG A 94 34.51 -12.67 37.40
#